data_AF-A0A7S3PXY6-F1
#
_entry.id   AF-A0A7S3PXY6-F1
#
_cell.length_a   1.000
_cell.length_b   1.000
_cell.length_c   1.000
_cell.angle_alpha   90.00
_cell.angle_beta   90.00
_cell.angle_gamma   90.00
#
_symmetry.space_group_name_H-M   'P 1'
#
loop_
_entity.id
_entity.type
_entity.pdbx_description
1 polymer ?
#
loop_
_entity_poly.entity_id
_entity_poly.type
_entity_poly.pdbx_seq_one_letter_code
_entity_poly.pdbx_strand_id
1 'polypeptide(L)'
;HNQRISDNISEKVMDAIDGCIHLHDEWYHNMYQAGDVIHICSINGRYRTDSLPITLRTMGVDDDLVLILHPDSLITPTAISDTVGCLRRAVLKARYGSSGLTSKAALFGQMRHDLFEKCLMHKDFSAEFAKNQVPRILRDHAEQLIGAGLMNERESTAEIQRTLPNIRRFAMIY
;
A
#
# COMPACT_ATOMS: atom_id res chain seq x y z
N HIS A 1 -5.85 48.79 -18.80
CA HIS A 1 -7.16 48.94 -19.47
C HIS A 1 -8.03 47.79 -19.00
N ASN A 2 -9.18 48.13 -18.40
CA ASN A 2 -10.27 47.30 -17.84
C ASN A 2 -9.94 46.51 -16.55
N GLN A 3 -10.29 46.96 -15.34
CA GLN A 3 -11.57 47.22 -14.64
C GLN A 3 -12.20 46.00 -13.92
N ARG A 4 -12.44 46.25 -12.62
CA ARG A 4 -13.06 45.46 -11.55
C ARG A 4 -14.36 44.76 -11.93
N ILE A 5 -14.62 43.61 -11.27
CA ILE A 5 -15.92 43.34 -10.64
C ILE A 5 -15.63 42.84 -9.22
N SER A 6 -16.12 43.62 -8.26
CA SER A 6 -16.25 43.27 -6.84
C SER A 6 -17.41 42.29 -6.66
N ASP A 7 -17.23 41.26 -5.84
CA ASP A 7 -18.35 40.75 -5.03
C ASP A 7 -17.83 40.20 -3.71
N ASN A 8 -18.41 40.76 -2.63
CA ASN A 8 -18.24 40.38 -1.24
C ASN A 8 -18.84 39.00 -1.00
N ILE A 9 -18.02 38.02 -0.62
CA ILE A 9 -18.48 36.89 0.20
C ILE A 9 -17.51 36.76 1.36
N SER A 10 -18.02 37.13 2.54
CA SER A 10 -17.38 36.95 3.83
C SER A 10 -17.29 35.45 4.12
N GLU A 11 -16.16 34.85 3.80
CA GLU A 11 -15.77 33.57 4.35
C GLU A 11 -14.42 33.74 5.04
N LYS A 12 -14.34 33.23 6.25
CA LYS A 12 -13.27 33.48 7.21
C LYS A 12 -12.00 32.76 6.73
N VAL A 13 -11.25 33.38 5.83
CA VAL A 13 -9.95 32.87 5.36
C VAL A 13 -9.03 32.84 6.58
N MET A 14 -8.72 31.64 7.08
CA MET A 14 -7.55 31.43 7.95
C MET A 14 -6.36 32.08 7.24
N ASP A 15 -5.70 33.04 7.90
CA ASP A 15 -4.55 33.78 7.37
C ASP A 15 -3.66 32.84 6.54
N ALA A 16 -3.71 33.01 5.22
CA ALA A 16 -2.86 32.26 4.32
C ALA A 16 -1.43 32.73 4.60
N ILE A 17 -0.65 31.88 5.25
CA ILE A 17 0.77 32.11 5.43
C ILE A 17 1.34 32.03 4.00
N ASP A 18 1.65 33.18 3.40
CA ASP A 18 2.36 33.27 2.12
C ASP A 18 3.79 32.74 2.33
N GLY A 19 3.94 31.43 2.27
CA GLY A 19 5.22 30.75 2.32
C GLY A 19 5.46 29.95 1.05
N CYS A 20 6.73 29.86 0.67
CA CYS A 20 7.13 29.19 -0.57
C CYS A 20 7.70 27.80 -0.28
N ILE A 21 7.38 26.83 -1.13
CA ILE A 21 8.02 25.51 -1.15
C ILE A 21 8.84 25.42 -2.43
N HIS A 22 10.14 25.19 -2.30
CA HIS A 22 11.06 25.03 -3.42
C HIS A 22 11.24 23.55 -3.73
N LEU A 23 10.91 23.13 -4.94
CA LEU A 23 11.02 21.75 -5.40
C LEU A 23 12.18 21.62 -6.39
N HIS A 24 13.13 20.75 -6.08
CA HIS A 24 14.28 20.45 -6.93
C HIS A 24 14.30 18.99 -7.37
N ASP A 25 15.05 18.71 -8.44
CA ASP A 25 15.34 17.37 -8.95
C ASP A 25 14.04 16.57 -9.26
N GLU A 26 13.92 15.35 -8.76
CA GLU A 26 12.77 14.48 -9.01
C GLU A 26 11.44 15.10 -8.54
N TRP A 27 11.48 15.93 -7.49
CA TRP A 27 10.31 16.62 -6.95
C TRP A 27 9.74 17.67 -7.91
N TYR A 28 10.54 18.19 -8.85
CA TYR A 28 10.08 19.18 -9.83
C TYR A 28 9.20 18.57 -10.93
N HIS A 29 9.38 17.29 -11.26
CA HIS A 29 8.73 16.68 -12.43
C HIS A 29 7.26 16.28 -12.21
N ASN A 30 6.76 16.40 -10.98
CA ASN A 30 5.36 16.11 -10.65
C ASN A 30 4.43 17.21 -11.17
N MET A 31 3.22 16.80 -11.59
CA MET A 31 2.19 17.72 -12.07
C MET A 31 1.37 18.28 -10.91
N TYR A 32 1.92 19.28 -10.20
CA TYR A 32 1.17 20.02 -9.18
C TYR A 32 0.23 21.04 -9.81
N GLN A 33 -0.98 21.17 -9.27
CA GLN A 33 -1.98 22.14 -9.71
C GLN A 33 -2.46 23.00 -8.55
N ALA A 34 -2.88 24.23 -8.88
CA ALA A 34 -3.51 25.10 -7.89
C ALA A 34 -4.80 24.43 -7.37
N GLY A 35 -4.89 24.27 -6.04
CA GLY A 35 -5.97 23.55 -5.38
C GLY A 35 -5.58 22.15 -4.89
N ASP A 36 -4.39 21.64 -5.22
CA ASP A 36 -3.89 20.39 -4.66
C ASP A 36 -3.59 20.52 -3.16
N VAL A 37 -3.92 19.46 -2.42
CA VAL A 37 -3.57 19.33 -1.00
C VAL A 37 -2.29 18.51 -0.88
N ILE A 38 -1.31 19.06 -0.17
CA ILE A 38 -0.02 18.42 0.08
C ILE A 38 0.24 18.27 1.58
N HIS A 39 1.01 17.25 1.93
CA HIS A 39 1.55 17.04 3.28
C HIS A 39 3.07 16.86 3.17
N ILE A 40 3.83 17.66 3.93
CA ILE A 40 5.29 17.51 4.02
C ILE A 40 5.65 16.80 5.33
N CYS A 41 6.32 15.67 5.23
CA CYS A 41 6.76 14.86 6.35
C CYS A 41 8.28 14.84 6.44
N SER A 42 8.81 14.88 7.66
CA SER A 42 10.20 14.57 7.99
C SER A 42 10.24 13.17 8.60
N ILE A 43 10.73 12.17 7.87
CA ILE A 43 10.65 10.75 8.26
C ILE A 43 11.36 10.50 9.60
N ASN A 44 12.55 11.07 9.78
CA ASN A 44 13.35 10.95 10.99
C ASN A 44 13.22 12.16 11.93
N GLY A 45 12.33 13.10 11.63
CA GLY A 45 12.12 14.31 12.43
C GLY A 45 13.30 15.31 12.41
N ARG A 46 14.18 15.27 11.41
CA ARG A 46 15.34 16.19 11.30
C ARG A 46 14.93 17.61 10.90
N TYR A 47 13.76 17.77 10.28
CA TYR A 47 13.28 19.04 9.76
C TYR A 47 11.94 19.42 10.36
N ARG A 48 11.77 20.71 10.66
CA ARG A 48 10.46 21.29 10.99
C ARG A 48 9.68 21.54 9.72
N THR A 49 8.46 21.00 9.66
CA THR A 49 7.57 21.11 8.49
C THR A 49 6.42 22.08 8.70
N ASP A 50 6.36 22.73 9.87
CA ASP A 50 5.33 23.71 10.26
C ASP A 50 5.73 25.17 9.98
N SER A 51 6.94 25.39 9.44
CA SER A 51 7.46 26.71 9.08
C SER A 51 7.94 26.74 7.63
N LEU A 52 7.51 27.75 6.89
CA LEU A 52 7.96 28.03 5.52
C LEU A 52 9.10 29.09 5.54
N PRO A 53 9.97 29.13 4.51
CA PRO A 53 9.99 28.26 3.33
C PRO A 53 10.62 26.88 3.57
N ILE A 54 10.23 25.90 2.76
CA ILE A 54 10.79 24.52 2.78
C ILE A 54 11.38 24.21 1.41
N THR A 55 12.55 23.58 1.37
CA THR A 55 13.20 23.15 0.13
C THR A 55 13.28 21.63 0.09
N LEU A 56 12.64 21.01 -0.90
CA LEU A 56 12.76 19.59 -1.20
C LEU A 56 13.78 19.36 -2.31
N ARG A 57 14.69 18.41 -2.07
CA ARG A 57 15.78 18.02 -2.98
C ARG A 57 16.04 16.53 -2.79
N THR A 58 16.43 15.84 -3.85
CA THR A 58 16.87 14.44 -3.77
C THR A 58 18.34 14.40 -3.34
N MET A 59 18.59 13.94 -2.12
CA MET A 59 19.90 13.78 -1.46
C MET A 59 20.30 12.30 -1.30
N GLY A 60 19.46 11.36 -1.77
CA GLY A 60 19.76 9.93 -1.78
C GLY A 60 19.55 9.28 -0.41
N VAL A 61 20.60 8.69 0.16
CA VAL A 61 20.49 7.89 1.41
C VAL A 61 20.12 8.75 2.63
N ASP A 62 20.34 10.07 2.56
CA ASP A 62 20.02 11.03 3.63
C ASP A 62 18.72 11.80 3.41
N ASP A 63 17.87 11.36 2.48
CA ASP A 63 16.56 11.96 2.25
C ASP A 63 15.64 11.77 3.45
N ASP A 64 15.26 12.89 4.06
CA ASP A 64 14.39 12.91 5.23
C ASP A 64 13.03 13.55 4.94
N LEU A 65 12.99 14.50 4.00
CA LEU A 65 11.77 15.19 3.62
C LEU A 65 11.05 14.45 2.51
N VAL A 66 9.77 14.17 2.73
CA VAL A 66 8.86 13.59 1.74
C VAL A 66 7.66 14.49 1.57
N LEU A 67 7.31 14.75 0.31
CA LEU A 67 6.05 15.39 -0.05
C LEU A 67 5.03 14.33 -0.46
N ILE A 68 3.89 14.34 0.19
CA ILE A 68 2.74 13.49 -0.11
C ILE A 68 1.69 14.36 -0.79
N LEU A 69 1.36 14.03 -2.05
CA LEU A 69 0.29 14.65 -2.80
C LEU A 69 -1.03 13.91 -2.53
N HIS A 70 -2.09 14.65 -2.22
CA HIS A 70 -3.41 14.12 -1.83
C HIS A 70 -3.32 13.11 -0.67
N PRO A 71 -2.95 13.55 0.55
CA PRO A 71 -2.77 12.65 1.70
C PRO A 71 -4.02 11.83 2.07
N ASP A 72 -5.20 12.31 1.70
CA ASP A 72 -6.47 11.62 1.93
C ASP A 72 -6.72 10.45 0.95
N SER A 73 -5.89 10.34 -0.11
CA SER A 73 -5.94 9.23 -1.07
C SER A 73 -5.08 8.06 -0.62
N LEU A 74 -5.71 7.05 -0.01
CA LEU A 74 -5.02 5.84 0.43
C LEU A 74 -4.76 4.88 -0.74
N ILE A 75 -3.48 4.52 -0.93
CA ILE A 75 -3.04 3.59 -1.97
C ILE A 75 -2.46 2.34 -1.31
N THR A 76 -2.85 1.15 -1.78
CA THR A 76 -2.32 -0.11 -1.25
C THR A 76 -0.88 -0.35 -1.71
N PRO A 77 -0.02 -1.01 -0.91
CA PRO A 77 1.35 -1.34 -1.31
C PRO A 77 1.42 -2.16 -2.61
N THR A 78 0.43 -3.03 -2.85
CA THR A 78 0.31 -3.82 -4.08
C THR A 78 0.05 -2.92 -5.29
N ALA A 79 -0.80 -1.90 -5.16
CA ALA A 79 -1.05 -0.94 -6.24
C ALA A 79 0.23 -0.19 -6.62
N ILE A 80 1.05 0.21 -5.64
CA ILE A 80 2.37 0.82 -5.87
C ILE A 80 3.28 -0.16 -6.59
N SER A 81 3.37 -1.40 -6.12
CA SER A 81 4.22 -2.44 -6.73
C SER A 81 3.85 -2.71 -8.19
N ASP A 82 2.56 -2.68 -8.53
CA ASP A 82 2.09 -2.84 -9.92
C ASP A 82 2.55 -1.70 -10.86
N THR A 83 2.85 -0.51 -10.33
CA THR A 83 3.31 0.64 -11.13
C THR A 83 4.74 0.48 -11.67
N VAL A 84 5.60 -0.27 -10.98
CA VAL A 84 7.03 -0.44 -11.32
C VAL A 84 7.21 -0.94 -12.75
N GLY A 85 6.31 -1.84 -13.20
CA GLY A 85 6.32 -2.31 -14.58
C GLY A 85 5.59 -1.38 -15.55
N CYS A 86 4.42 -0.85 -15.15
CA CYS A 86 3.63 0.06 -15.99
C CYS A 86 2.57 0.80 -15.17
N LEU A 87 2.72 2.12 -15.03
CA LEU A 87 1.77 2.99 -14.34
C LEU A 87 0.34 2.89 -14.93
N ARG A 88 0.21 2.93 -16.26
CA ARG A 88 -1.11 2.83 -16.92
C ARG A 88 -1.82 1.53 -16.61
N ARG A 89 -1.10 0.39 -16.61
CA ARG A 89 -1.67 -0.92 -16.27
C ARG A 89 -2.13 -0.95 -14.81
N ALA A 90 -1.35 -0.39 -13.89
CA ALA A 90 -1.70 -0.31 -12.48
C ALA A 90 -2.98 0.50 -12.26
N VAL A 91 -3.09 1.68 -12.90
CA VAL A 91 -4.30 2.52 -12.83
C VAL A 91 -5.53 1.79 -13.40
N LEU A 92 -5.37 1.09 -14.52
CA LEU A 92 -6.45 0.30 -15.11
C LEU A 92 -6.89 -0.84 -14.18
N LYS A 93 -5.95 -1.60 -13.61
CA LYS A 93 -6.26 -2.65 -12.62
C LYS A 93 -6.99 -2.10 -11.39
N ALA A 94 -6.55 -0.95 -10.87
CA ALA A 94 -7.17 -0.33 -9.70
C ALA A 94 -8.61 0.12 -9.97
N ARG A 95 -8.92 0.60 -11.18
CA ARG A 95 -10.27 1.08 -11.54
C ARG A 95 -11.23 -0.02 -11.96
N TYR A 96 -10.77 -0.98 -12.75
CA TYR A 96 -11.62 -2.04 -13.31
C TYR A 96 -11.62 -3.32 -12.47
N GLY A 97 -10.74 -3.41 -11.47
CA GLY A 97 -10.54 -4.62 -10.69
C GLY A 97 -9.78 -5.70 -11.47
N SER A 98 -9.46 -6.80 -10.78
CA SER A 98 -9.07 -8.05 -11.43
C SER A 98 -10.30 -8.68 -12.08
N SER A 99 -10.14 -9.39 -13.20
CA SER A 99 -11.22 -10.00 -14.00
C SER A 99 -11.96 -11.15 -13.30
N GLY A 100 -12.01 -11.18 -11.97
CA GLY A 100 -12.62 -12.24 -11.14
C GLY A 100 -11.86 -13.57 -11.16
N LEU A 101 -10.89 -13.74 -12.06
CA LEU A 101 -10.11 -14.96 -12.22
C LEU A 101 -8.79 -14.84 -11.45
N THR A 102 -8.81 -15.22 -10.18
CA THR A 102 -7.59 -15.40 -9.38
C THR A 102 -6.85 -16.64 -9.88
N SER A 103 -5.57 -16.51 -10.22
CA SER A 103 -4.76 -17.66 -10.63
C SER A 103 -4.59 -18.64 -9.46
N LYS A 104 -4.43 -19.94 -9.76
CA LYS A 104 -4.14 -20.95 -8.73
C LYS A 104 -2.96 -20.56 -7.84
N ALA A 105 -1.91 -19.98 -8.44
CA ALA A 105 -0.74 -19.52 -7.72
C ALA A 105 -1.05 -18.37 -6.74
N ALA A 106 -1.86 -17.39 -7.15
CA ALA A 106 -2.28 -16.29 -6.28
C ALA A 106 -3.16 -16.78 -5.13
N LEU A 107 -4.07 -17.72 -5.40
CA LEU A 107 -4.92 -18.33 -4.38
C LEU A 107 -4.11 -19.10 -3.33
N PHE A 108 -3.16 -19.94 -3.76
CA PHE A 108 -2.24 -20.61 -2.83
C PHE A 108 -1.35 -19.62 -2.08
N GLY A 109 -0.93 -18.53 -2.72
CA GLY A 109 -0.23 -17.42 -2.07
C GLY A 109 -1.03 -16.87 -0.90
N GLN A 110 -2.29 -16.50 -1.12
CA GLN A 110 -3.16 -15.98 -0.08
C GLN A 110 -3.32 -16.96 1.09
N MET A 111 -3.65 -18.22 0.82
CA MET A 111 -3.83 -19.24 1.87
C MET A 111 -2.54 -19.49 2.69
N ARG A 112 -1.36 -19.33 2.07
CA ARG A 112 -0.07 -19.41 2.80
C ARG A 112 0.14 -18.20 3.70
N HIS A 113 -0.24 -17.01 3.24
CA HIS A 113 -0.20 -15.79 4.07
C HIS A 113 -1.13 -15.92 5.28
N ASP A 114 -2.36 -16.41 5.08
CA ASP A 114 -3.32 -16.64 6.15
C ASP A 114 -2.79 -17.62 7.20
N LEU A 115 -2.13 -18.71 6.78
CA LEU A 115 -1.50 -19.65 7.71
C LEU A 115 -0.40 -18.96 8.51
N PHE A 116 0.47 -18.20 7.83
CA PHE A 116 1.56 -17.49 8.48
C PHE A 116 1.07 -16.46 9.49
N GLU A 117 0.05 -15.67 9.14
CA GLU A 117 -0.57 -14.68 10.02
C GLU A 117 -1.18 -15.35 11.26
N LYS A 118 -1.93 -16.44 11.09
CA LYS A 118 -2.47 -17.20 12.23
C LYS A 118 -1.37 -17.73 13.15
N CYS A 119 -0.28 -18.26 12.60
CA CYS A 119 0.87 -18.71 13.39
C CYS A 119 1.50 -17.54 14.19
N LEU A 120 1.67 -16.38 13.56
CA LEU A 120 2.22 -15.17 14.22
C LEU A 120 1.30 -14.67 15.34
N MET A 121 0.01 -14.55 15.08
CA MET A 121 -0.97 -14.06 16.06
C MET A 121 -1.05 -14.95 17.31
N HIS A 122 -0.96 -16.27 17.12
CA HIS A 122 -1.00 -17.23 18.22
C HIS A 122 0.38 -17.58 18.79
N LYS A 123 1.46 -17.08 18.18
CA LYS A 123 2.86 -17.45 18.48
C LYS A 123 3.08 -18.98 18.49
N ASP A 124 2.34 -19.71 17.67
CA ASP A 124 2.39 -21.17 17.57
C ASP A 124 2.71 -21.57 16.14
N PHE A 125 3.91 -22.14 15.96
CA PHE A 125 4.43 -22.59 14.67
C PHE A 125 4.51 -24.14 14.61
N SER A 126 3.80 -24.82 15.50
CA SER A 126 3.78 -26.28 15.56
C SER A 126 3.05 -26.88 14.36
N ALA A 127 3.43 -28.12 14.01
CA ALA A 127 2.72 -28.86 12.97
C ALA A 127 1.27 -29.19 13.36
N GLU A 128 1.00 -29.33 14.65
CA GLU A 128 -0.35 -29.57 15.16
C GLU A 128 -1.25 -28.35 14.96
N PHE A 129 -0.76 -27.17 15.33
CA PHE A 129 -1.48 -25.92 15.10
C PHE A 129 -1.76 -25.71 13.61
N ALA A 130 -0.74 -25.86 12.76
CA ALA A 130 -0.92 -25.73 11.31
C ALA A 130 -1.94 -26.73 10.75
N LYS A 131 -1.89 -28.01 11.18
CA LYS A 131 -2.89 -29.02 10.79
C LYS A 131 -4.31 -28.64 11.20
N ASN A 132 -4.48 -27.98 12.34
CA ASN A 132 -5.78 -27.52 12.82
C ASN A 132 -6.27 -26.25 12.09
N GLN A 133 -5.37 -25.37 11.63
CA GLN A 133 -5.75 -24.14 10.93
C GLN A 133 -6.02 -24.35 9.43
N VAL A 134 -5.28 -25.23 8.76
CA VAL A 134 -5.39 -25.41 7.30
C VAL A 134 -6.82 -25.74 6.82
N PRO A 135 -7.60 -26.63 7.46
CA PRO A 135 -8.99 -26.87 7.06
C PRO A 135 -9.90 -25.65 7.18
N ARG A 136 -9.61 -24.75 8.13
CA ARG A 136 -10.36 -23.49 8.28
C ARG A 136 -10.04 -22.53 7.14
N ILE A 137 -8.75 -22.38 6.83
CA ILE A 137 -8.29 -21.56 5.70
C ILE A 137 -8.90 -22.06 4.38
N LEU A 138 -8.89 -23.38 4.13
CA LEU A 138 -9.51 -23.94 2.93
C LEU A 138 -11.02 -23.63 2.83
N ARG A 139 -11.73 -23.65 3.97
CA ARG A 139 -13.15 -23.28 4.03
C ARG A 139 -13.36 -21.81 3.74
N ASP A 140 -12.52 -20.94 4.29
CA ASP A 140 -12.60 -19.48 4.10
C ASP A 140 -12.39 -19.10 2.60
N HIS A 141 -11.69 -19.97 1.84
CA HIS A 141 -11.43 -19.80 0.40
C HIS A 141 -12.23 -20.75 -0.52
N ALA A 142 -13.28 -21.42 -0.02
CA ALA A 142 -13.96 -22.49 -0.75
C ALA A 142 -14.51 -22.07 -2.14
N GLU A 143 -15.13 -20.90 -2.24
CA GLU A 143 -15.68 -20.38 -3.51
C GLU A 143 -14.59 -20.19 -4.56
N GLN A 144 -13.44 -19.66 -4.14
CA GLN A 144 -12.30 -19.39 -5.03
C GLN A 144 -11.64 -20.70 -5.48
N LEU A 145 -11.57 -21.71 -4.59
CA LEU A 145 -11.09 -23.05 -4.93
C LEU A 145 -11.98 -23.72 -5.99
N ILE A 146 -13.31 -23.62 -5.84
CA ILE A 146 -14.27 -24.12 -6.83
C ILE A 146 -14.09 -23.39 -8.17
N GLY A 147 -14.02 -22.05 -8.13
CA GLY A 147 -13.82 -21.24 -9.34
C GLY A 147 -12.50 -21.53 -10.06
N ALA A 148 -11.46 -21.95 -9.33
CA ALA A 148 -10.16 -22.34 -9.88
C ALA A 148 -10.08 -23.83 -10.32
N GLY A 149 -11.17 -24.61 -10.16
CA GLY A 149 -11.20 -26.04 -10.44
C GLY A 149 -10.33 -26.88 -9.50
N LEU A 150 -10.07 -26.39 -8.27
CA LEU A 150 -9.30 -27.06 -7.23
C LEU A 150 -10.24 -27.75 -6.24
N MET A 151 -10.87 -28.85 -6.66
CA MET A 151 -11.81 -29.60 -5.82
C MET A 151 -11.14 -30.63 -4.90
N ASN A 152 -9.83 -30.87 -5.08
CA ASN A 152 -9.09 -31.83 -4.26
C ASN A 152 -8.55 -31.16 -2.98
N GLU A 153 -9.28 -31.32 -1.89
CA GLU A 153 -8.92 -30.79 -0.57
C GLU A 153 -7.58 -31.37 -0.07
N ARG A 154 -7.28 -32.64 -0.37
CA ARG A 154 -6.03 -33.29 0.07
C ARG A 154 -4.81 -32.66 -0.60
N GLU A 155 -4.91 -32.41 -1.89
CA GLU A 155 -3.86 -31.74 -2.65
C GLU A 155 -3.65 -30.31 -2.15
N SER A 156 -4.75 -29.56 -1.95
CA SER A 156 -4.71 -28.19 -1.46
C SER A 156 -4.14 -28.10 -0.03
N THR A 157 -4.51 -29.05 0.84
CA THR A 157 -3.96 -29.19 2.19
C THR A 157 -2.45 -29.43 2.15
N ALA A 158 -2.01 -30.40 1.33
CA ALA A 158 -0.59 -30.73 1.21
C ALA A 158 0.20 -29.52 0.69
N GLU A 159 -0.34 -28.78 -0.26
CA GLU A 159 0.31 -27.61 -0.85
C GLU A 159 0.51 -26.45 0.16
N ILE A 160 -0.47 -26.21 1.02
CA ILE A 160 -0.35 -25.20 2.08
C ILE A 160 0.64 -25.69 3.16
N GLN A 161 0.53 -26.95 3.59
CA GLN A 161 1.39 -27.54 4.62
C GLN A 161 2.86 -27.60 4.22
N ARG A 162 3.19 -27.70 2.93
CA ARG A 162 4.57 -27.61 2.42
C ARG A 162 5.28 -26.32 2.79
N THR A 163 4.54 -25.26 3.13
CA THR A 163 5.12 -23.96 3.52
C THR A 163 5.53 -23.92 5.00
N LEU A 164 5.01 -24.83 5.82
CA LEU A 164 5.25 -24.84 7.27
C LEU A 164 6.75 -24.88 7.66
N PRO A 165 7.64 -25.66 7.01
CA PRO A 165 9.07 -25.63 7.35
C PRO A 165 9.70 -24.24 7.20
N ASN A 166 9.28 -23.48 6.17
CA ASN A 166 9.79 -22.12 5.94
C ASN A 166 9.28 -21.16 7.01
N ILE A 167 8.00 -21.27 7.38
CA ILE A 167 7.39 -20.50 8.47
C ILE A 167 8.12 -20.76 9.79
N ARG A 168 8.41 -22.03 10.10
CA ARG A 168 9.17 -22.40 11.31
C ARG A 168 10.59 -21.86 11.28
N ARG A 169 11.26 -21.91 10.12
CA ARG A 169 12.60 -21.34 9.95
C ARG A 169 12.60 -19.83 10.20
N PHE A 170 11.60 -19.11 9.71
CA PHE A 170 11.43 -17.68 9.98
C PHE A 170 11.34 -17.42 11.50
N ALA A 171 10.47 -18.14 12.20
CA ALA A 171 10.26 -18.00 13.65
C ALA A 171 11.46 -18.44 14.52
N MET A 172 12.46 -19.10 13.95
CA MET A 172 13.72 -19.42 14.65
C MET A 172 14.77 -18.31 14.52
N ILE A 173 14.66 -17.48 13.47
CA ILE A 173 15.63 -16.43 13.16
C ILE A 173 15.24 -15.10 13.83
N TYR A 174 13.93 -14.85 13.96
CA TYR A 174 13.34 -13.63 14.51
C TYR A 174 12.48 -13.96 15.73
#